data_AF-A0A2D4ELC8-F1
#
_entry.id   AF-A0A2D4ELC8-F1
#
_cell.length_a   1.000
_cell.length_b   1.000
_cell.length_c   1.000
_cell.angle_alpha   90.00
_cell.angle_beta   90.00
_cell.angle_gamma   90.00
#
_symmetry.space_group_name_H-M   'P 1'
#
loop_
_entity.id
_entity.type
_entity.pdbx_description
1 polymer ?
#
loop_
_entity_poly.entity_id
_entity_poly.type
_entity_poly.pdbx_seq_one_letter_code
_entity_poly.pdbx_strand_id
1 'polypeptide(L)'
;MITTSPSSWVSVFNAMPTICFGFQCHVSSVPIFNSMKCPQVRTWGVVVTAAMVIALFVYMGTGVCGFLTFGEGVQPDVLLSYPSDDIPVAFARAFIILSVLTSYPILHFCGRAVLEGLWLRYKGESMEEDASRERCRRLLQTFCWFLLTLLLALFIPDIGRVISVIGGLAACFIFVFPG
;
A
#
# COMPACT_ATOMS: atom_id res chain seq x y z
N MET A 1 26.69 5.17 -17.41
CA MET A 1 27.19 6.56 -17.34
C MET A 1 26.09 7.29 -16.62
N ILE A 2 26.21 7.46 -15.30
CA ILE A 2 25.07 7.75 -14.41
C ILE A 2 24.40 9.08 -14.82
N THR A 3 23.23 9.01 -15.47
CA THR A 3 22.46 10.18 -15.89
C THR A 3 21.82 10.79 -14.65
N THR A 4 22.50 11.76 -14.06
CA THR A 4 22.10 12.47 -12.84
C THR A 4 21.09 13.60 -13.09
N SER A 5 20.62 13.77 -14.33
CA SER A 5 19.64 14.79 -14.73
C SER A 5 18.39 14.14 -15.31
N PRO A 6 17.17 14.51 -14.88
CA PRO A 6 15.95 14.06 -15.55
C PRO A 6 15.99 14.55 -16.99
N SER A 7 16.09 13.63 -17.95
CA SER A 7 16.13 13.93 -19.38
C SER A 7 14.81 14.55 -19.89
N SER A 8 13.73 14.50 -19.11
CA SER A 8 12.49 15.23 -19.35
C SER A 8 11.64 15.39 -18.08
N TRP A 9 10.79 16.42 -18.03
CA TRP A 9 9.75 16.59 -17.00
C TRP A 9 8.81 15.38 -16.88
N VAL A 10 8.65 14.61 -17.97
CA VAL A 10 7.81 13.40 -18.00
C VAL A 10 8.35 12.33 -17.05
N SER A 11 9.67 12.21 -16.91
CA SER A 11 10.30 11.26 -15.99
C SER A 11 9.98 11.60 -14.52
N VAL A 12 9.87 12.89 -14.20
CA VAL A 12 9.48 13.35 -12.85
C VAL A 12 8.02 13.03 -12.58
N PHE A 13 7.14 13.27 -13.56
CA PHE A 13 5.72 12.93 -13.43
C PHE A 13 5.47 11.43 -13.31
N ASN A 14 6.29 10.59 -13.95
CA ASN A 14 6.19 9.13 -13.81
C ASN A 14 6.57 8.63 -12.40
N ALA A 15 7.38 9.38 -11.64
CA ALA A 15 7.72 9.03 -10.26
C ALA A 15 6.62 9.44 -9.25
N MET A 16 5.77 10.41 -9.61
CA MET A 16 4.74 10.96 -8.72
C MET A 16 3.75 9.90 -8.22
N PRO A 17 3.20 8.99 -9.06
CA PRO A 17 2.38 7.89 -8.59
C PRO A 17 3.08 6.98 -7.58
N THR A 18 4.35 6.65 -7.79
CA THR A 18 5.13 5.82 -6.86
C THR A 18 5.30 6.51 -5.51
N ILE A 19 5.54 7.82 -5.50
CA ILE A 19 5.61 8.62 -4.27
C ILE A 19 4.24 8.62 -3.58
N CYS A 20 3.16 8.90 -4.31
CA CYS A 20 1.80 8.88 -3.76
C CYS A 20 1.42 7.52 -3.17
N PHE A 21 1.81 6.42 -3.84
CA PHE A 21 1.61 5.07 -3.33
C PHE A 21 2.40 4.83 -2.03
N GLY A 22 3.67 5.24 -1.97
CA GLY A 22 4.50 5.10 -0.77
C GLY A 22 3.98 5.86 0.44
N PHE A 23 3.40 7.04 0.24
CA PHE A 23 2.79 7.87 1.29
C PHE A 23 1.29 7.60 1.50
N GLN A 24 0.71 6.58 0.85
CA GLN A 24 -0.69 6.24 1.00
C GLN A 24 -0.93 5.55 2.36
N CYS A 25 -1.30 6.34 3.37
CA CYS A 25 -1.64 5.81 4.70
C CYS A 25 -3.14 5.89 5.02
N HIS A 26 -3.94 6.50 4.14
CA HIS A 26 -5.34 6.83 4.42
C HIS A 26 -6.21 5.61 4.75
N VAL A 27 -6.02 4.47 4.08
CA VAL A 27 -6.85 3.27 4.29
C VAL A 27 -6.67 2.70 5.70
N SER A 28 -5.44 2.73 6.21
CA SER A 28 -5.11 2.24 7.56
C SER A 28 -5.31 3.29 8.65
N SER A 29 -5.48 4.56 8.28
CA SER A 29 -5.63 5.68 9.22
C SER A 29 -6.87 5.52 10.13
N VAL A 30 -8.00 5.09 9.57
CA VAL A 30 -9.29 4.93 10.26
C VAL A 30 -9.26 3.89 11.39
N PRO A 31 -8.82 2.63 11.17
CA PRO A 31 -8.73 1.66 12.25
C PRO A 31 -7.67 2.04 13.29
N ILE A 32 -6.57 2.68 12.89
CA ILE A 32 -5.54 3.16 13.82
C ILE A 32 -6.13 4.26 14.71
N PHE A 33 -6.85 5.22 14.14
CA PHE A 33 -7.50 6.29 14.90
C PHE A 33 -8.50 5.74 15.92
N ASN A 34 -9.33 4.77 15.51
CA ASN A 34 -10.30 4.11 16.39
C ASN A 34 -9.65 3.24 17.48
N SER A 35 -8.41 2.78 17.27
CA SER A 35 -7.65 2.00 18.25
C SER A 35 -6.86 2.88 19.23
N MET A 36 -6.82 4.20 19.04
CA MET A 36 -6.12 5.10 19.96
C MET A 36 -6.88 5.28 21.27
N LYS A 37 -6.13 5.30 22.38
CA LYS A 37 -6.66 5.53 23.73
C LYS A 37 -7.35 6.90 23.90
N CYS A 38 -6.92 7.92 23.14
CA CYS A 38 -7.49 9.26 23.15
C CYS A 38 -7.68 9.77 21.70
N PRO A 39 -8.83 9.52 21.05
CA PRO A 39 -9.10 9.96 19.69
C PRO A 39 -9.42 11.46 19.64
N GLN A 40 -8.38 12.29 19.74
CA GLN A 40 -8.48 13.74 19.54
C GLN A 40 -7.84 14.13 18.21
N VAL A 41 -8.54 14.93 17.42
CA VAL A 41 -8.09 15.38 16.07
C VAL A 41 -6.75 16.12 16.15
N ARG A 42 -6.53 16.92 17.20
CA ARG A 42 -5.28 17.67 17.40
C ARG A 42 -4.09 16.74 17.64
N THR A 43 -4.25 15.74 18.50
CA THR A 43 -3.21 14.74 18.80
C THR A 43 -2.95 13.85 17.59
N TRP A 44 -4.00 13.44 16.89
CA TRP A 44 -3.90 12.67 15.65
C TRP A 44 -3.08 13.39 14.58
N GLY A 45 -3.35 14.67 14.34
CA GLY A 45 -2.60 15.47 13.38
C GLY A 45 -1.10 15.48 13.68
N VAL A 46 -0.71 15.69 14.95
CA VAL A 46 0.70 15.69 15.36
C VAL A 46 1.35 14.31 15.14
N VAL A 47 0.67 13.22 15.50
CA VAL A 47 1.16 11.85 15.32
C VAL A 47 1.34 11.53 13.83
N VAL A 48 0.36 11.87 13.00
CA VAL A 48 0.43 11.65 11.55
C VAL A 48 1.55 12.47 10.92
N THR A 49 1.67 13.76 11.24
CA THR A 49 2.75 14.60 10.71
C THR A 49 4.13 14.07 11.13
N ALA A 50 4.31 13.67 12.39
CA ALA A 50 5.57 13.09 12.84
C ALA A 50 5.89 11.78 12.10
N ALA A 51 4.90 10.89 11.93
CA ALA A 51 5.07 9.64 11.19
C ALA A 51 5.45 9.89 9.71
N MET A 52 4.81 10.86 9.05
CA MET A 52 5.10 11.24 7.67
C MET A 52 6.51 11.81 7.50
N VAL A 53 6.96 12.64 8.44
CA VAL A 53 8.33 13.17 8.42
C VAL A 53 9.36 12.05 8.58
N ILE A 54 9.14 11.11 9.50
CA ILE A 54 10.02 9.95 9.68
C ILE A 54 10.04 9.10 8.40
N ALA A 55 8.87 8.80 7.82
CA ALA A 55 8.76 8.04 6.58
C ALA A 55 9.51 8.73 5.42
N LEU A 56 9.42 10.05 5.32
CA LEU A 56 10.14 10.84 4.32
C LEU A 56 11.66 10.67 4.43
N PHE A 57 12.22 10.76 5.64
CA PHE A 57 13.65 10.57 5.83
C PHE A 57 14.09 9.14 5.52
N VAL A 58 13.30 8.15 5.92
CA VAL A 58 13.59 6.74 5.62
C VAL A 58 13.54 6.49 4.12
N TYR A 59 12.49 6.92 3.43
CA TYR A 59 12.35 6.74 1.97
C TYR A 59 13.42 7.47 1.18
N MET A 60 13.77 8.71 1.58
CA MET A 60 14.87 9.44 0.97
C MET A 60 16.20 8.70 1.17
N GLY A 61 16.48 8.24 2.39
CA GLY A 61 17.69 7.47 2.69
C GLY A 61 17.78 6.18 1.88
N THR A 62 16.70 5.39 1.83
CA THR A 62 16.67 4.15 1.05
C THR A 62 16.75 4.41 -0.46
N GLY A 63 16.14 5.48 -0.95
CA GLY A 63 16.17 5.85 -2.36
C GLY A 63 17.56 6.28 -2.81
N VAL A 64 18.22 7.13 -2.02
CA VAL A 64 19.60 7.58 -2.30
C VAL A 64 20.58 6.41 -2.22
N CYS A 65 20.52 5.59 -1.18
CA CYS A 65 21.38 4.40 -1.06
C CYS A 65 21.13 3.40 -2.19
N GLY A 66 19.86 3.14 -2.55
CA GLY A 66 19.52 2.24 -3.67
C GLY A 66 20.05 2.75 -5.02
N PHE A 67 19.95 4.05 -5.27
CA PHE A 67 20.51 4.67 -6.47
C PHE A 67 22.05 4.61 -6.49
N LEU A 68 22.72 4.83 -5.36
CA LEU A 68 24.18 4.73 -5.28
C LEU A 68 24.69 3.29 -5.51
N THR A 69 23.94 2.26 -5.09
CA THR A 69 24.35 0.86 -5.24
C THR A 69 24.22 0.33 -6.67
N PHE A 70 23.14 0.68 -7.39
CA PHE A 70 22.86 0.12 -8.72
C PHE A 70 22.92 1.12 -9.89
N GLY A 71 22.98 2.42 -9.59
CA GLY A 71 22.94 3.47 -10.61
C GLY A 71 21.68 3.39 -11.47
N GLU A 72 21.87 3.39 -12.80
CA GLU A 72 20.79 3.42 -13.79
C GLU A 72 20.14 2.06 -14.06
N GLY A 73 20.72 0.97 -13.56
CA GLY A 73 20.25 -0.40 -13.80
C GLY A 73 19.26 -0.94 -12.75
N VAL A 74 18.73 -0.07 -11.89
CA VAL A 74 17.82 -0.49 -10.82
C VAL A 74 16.48 -0.98 -11.40
N GLN A 75 16.08 -2.20 -11.06
CA GLN A 75 14.78 -2.71 -11.43
C GLN A 75 13.69 -2.06 -10.56
N PRO A 76 12.43 -2.00 -11.02
CA PRO A 76 11.31 -1.48 -10.23
C PRO A 76 11.18 -2.17 -8.87
N ASP A 77 11.58 -3.45 -8.81
CA ASP A 77 11.86 -4.15 -7.56
C ASP A 77 13.37 -4.20 -7.34
N VAL A 78 13.86 -3.38 -6.41
CA VAL A 78 15.29 -3.30 -6.07
C VAL A 78 15.84 -4.63 -5.56
N LEU A 79 15.00 -5.52 -5.00
CA LEU A 79 15.45 -6.81 -4.51
C LEU A 79 15.76 -7.79 -5.65
N LEU A 80 15.22 -7.57 -6.86
CA LEU A 80 15.57 -8.33 -8.05
C LEU A 80 16.92 -7.89 -8.65
N SER A 81 17.38 -6.67 -8.33
CA SER A 81 18.71 -6.19 -8.73
C SER A 81 19.84 -6.79 -7.88
N TYR A 82 19.55 -7.30 -6.68
CA TYR A 82 20.55 -7.99 -5.85
C TYR A 82 20.68 -9.47 -6.22
N PRO A 83 21.90 -10.04 -6.24
CA PRO A 83 22.11 -11.47 -6.48
C PRO A 83 21.47 -12.30 -5.35
N SER A 84 20.88 -13.43 -5.72
CA SER A 84 20.10 -14.27 -4.80
C SER A 84 20.95 -15.07 -3.80
N ASP A 85 22.27 -15.13 -4.00
CA ASP A 85 23.21 -15.88 -3.12
C ASP A 85 23.66 -15.08 -1.89
N ASP A 86 23.32 -13.80 -1.79
CA ASP A 86 23.71 -12.98 -0.65
C ASP A 86 22.76 -13.18 0.55
N ILE A 87 23.29 -13.72 1.64
CA ILE A 87 22.60 -13.87 2.92
C ILE A 87 21.87 -12.60 3.40
N PRO A 88 22.45 -11.38 3.34
CA PRO A 88 21.72 -10.16 3.76
C PRO A 88 20.48 -9.86 2.90
N VAL A 89 20.52 -10.19 1.60
CA VAL A 89 19.40 -10.00 0.67
C VAL A 89 18.30 -11.01 0.97
N ALA A 90 18.65 -12.26 1.30
CA ALA A 90 17.70 -13.26 1.73
C ALA A 90 16.96 -12.83 3.01
N PHE A 91 17.66 -12.26 3.99
CA PHE A 91 17.03 -11.68 5.19
C PHE A 91 16.11 -10.51 4.83
N ALA A 92 16.54 -9.58 3.97
CA ALA A 92 15.69 -8.47 3.53
C ALA A 92 14.41 -8.96 2.84
N ARG A 93 14.50 -9.95 1.93
CA ARG A 93 13.34 -10.59 1.30
C ARG A 93 12.41 -11.22 2.34
N ALA A 94 12.97 -11.93 3.33
CA ALA A 94 12.18 -12.54 4.39
C ALA A 94 11.42 -11.50 5.24
N PHE A 95 12.07 -10.40 5.61
CA PHE A 95 11.42 -9.31 6.34
C PHE A 95 10.32 -8.63 5.53
N ILE A 96 10.51 -8.42 4.23
CA ILE A 96 9.46 -7.90 3.35
C ILE A 96 8.28 -8.86 3.30
N ILE A 97 8.52 -10.15 3.09
CA ILE A 97 7.45 -11.17 3.09
C ILE A 97 6.70 -11.15 4.41
N LEU A 98 7.41 -11.14 5.55
CA LEU A 98 6.80 -11.07 6.87
C LEU A 98 5.96 -9.79 7.06
N SER A 99 6.45 -8.64 6.59
CA SER A 99 5.71 -7.37 6.65
C SER A 99 4.42 -7.41 5.81
N VAL A 100 4.46 -8.02 4.63
CA VAL A 100 3.31 -8.17 3.73
C VAL A 100 2.31 -9.15 4.33
N LEU A 101 2.77 -10.29 4.85
CA LEU A 101 1.92 -11.26 5.54
C LEU A 101 1.22 -10.64 6.76
N THR A 102 1.90 -9.76 7.49
CA THR A 102 1.33 -9.07 8.66
C THR A 102 0.34 -7.98 8.24
N SER A 103 0.59 -7.30 7.11
CA SER A 103 -0.29 -6.24 6.59
C SER A 103 -1.56 -6.78 5.93
N TYR A 104 -1.48 -7.97 5.33
CA TYR A 104 -2.61 -8.62 4.67
C TYR A 104 -3.88 -8.77 5.54
N PRO A 105 -3.83 -9.28 6.79
CA PRO A 105 -5.02 -9.39 7.64
C PRO A 105 -5.60 -8.03 8.03
N ILE A 106 -4.75 -7.01 8.22
CA ILE A 106 -5.19 -5.64 8.55
C ILE A 106 -5.98 -5.07 7.36
N LEU A 107 -5.45 -5.18 6.14
CA LEU A 107 -6.12 -4.72 4.92
C LEU A 107 -7.41 -5.48 4.66
N HIS A 108 -7.40 -6.81 4.88
CA HIS A 108 -8.61 -7.63 4.74
C HIS A 108 -9.69 -7.20 5.73
N PHE A 109 -9.32 -6.93 7.00
CA PHE A 109 -10.24 -6.41 8.00
C PHE A 109 -10.84 -5.06 7.59
N CYS A 110 -10.02 -4.13 7.11
CA CYS A 110 -10.49 -2.83 6.62
C CYS A 110 -11.45 -2.98 5.43
N GLY A 111 -11.08 -3.81 4.44
CA GLY A 111 -11.90 -4.08 3.27
C GLY A 111 -13.25 -4.68 3.64
N ARG A 112 -13.28 -5.56 4.64
CA ARG A 112 -14.53 -6.12 5.19
C ARG A 112 -15.41 -5.05 5.83
N ALA A 113 -14.86 -4.19 6.69
CA ALA A 113 -15.62 -3.13 7.33
C ALA A 113 -16.29 -2.19 6.31
N VAL A 114 -15.58 -1.85 5.22
CA VAL A 114 -16.11 -1.02 4.14
C VAL A 114 -17.21 -1.73 3.35
N LEU A 115 -17.00 -2.99 2.97
CA LEU A 115 -18.00 -3.78 2.22
C LEU A 115 -19.28 -3.99 3.03
N GLU A 116 -19.16 -4.24 4.33
CA GLU A 116 -20.29 -4.38 5.25
C GLU A 116 -21.05 -3.06 5.42
N GLY A 117 -20.34 -1.95 5.60
CA GLY A 117 -20.94 -0.61 5.65
C GLY A 117 -21.65 -0.22 4.35
N LEU A 118 -21.08 -0.55 3.19
CA LEU A 118 -21.70 -0.29 1.88
C LEU A 118 -22.95 -1.16 1.68
N TRP A 119 -22.89 -2.43 2.07
CA TRP A 119 -24.02 -3.37 1.94
C TRP A 119 -25.20 -2.95 2.81
N LEU A 120 -24.94 -2.55 4.06
CA LEU A 120 -25.97 -2.03 4.97
C LEU A 120 -26.64 -0.77 4.40
N ARG A 121 -25.83 0.14 3.84
CA ARG A 121 -26.32 1.36 3.20
C ARG A 121 -27.13 1.09 1.93
N TYR A 122 -26.83 0.02 1.20
CA TYR A 122 -27.53 -0.37 -0.02
C TYR A 122 -28.86 -1.10 0.26
N LYS A 123 -28.90 -1.99 1.27
CA LYS A 123 -30.05 -2.88 1.51
C LYS A 123 -31.09 -2.31 2.49
N GLY A 124 -30.71 -1.40 3.40
CA GLY A 124 -31.66 -0.73 4.30
C GLY A 124 -32.44 -1.65 5.26
N GLU A 125 -32.00 -2.91 5.47
CA GLU A 125 -32.68 -3.92 6.30
C GLU A 125 -31.84 -4.35 7.52
N SER A 126 -32.54 -4.82 8.57
CA SER A 126 -32.04 -5.15 9.90
C SER A 126 -31.26 -6.47 10.01
N MET A 127 -30.35 -6.51 10.99
CA MET A 127 -29.21 -7.42 11.21
C MET A 127 -29.54 -8.90 11.55
N GLU A 128 -30.78 -9.38 11.41
CA GLU A 128 -31.22 -10.63 12.07
C GLU A 128 -31.07 -11.92 11.23
N GLU A 129 -30.94 -11.87 9.91
CA GLU A 129 -30.69 -13.07 9.05
C GLU A 129 -29.18 -13.37 8.81
N ASP A 130 -28.27 -12.59 9.41
CA ASP A 130 -26.90 -12.43 8.92
C ASP A 130 -25.92 -13.56 9.26
N ALA A 131 -26.10 -14.37 10.32
CA ALA A 131 -25.02 -15.21 10.84
C ALA A 131 -24.53 -16.34 9.88
N SER A 132 -25.43 -17.01 9.14
CA SER A 132 -25.04 -18.07 8.19
C SER A 132 -24.57 -17.49 6.85
N ARG A 133 -25.24 -16.42 6.39
CA ARG A 133 -24.94 -15.69 5.16
C ARG A 133 -23.61 -14.93 5.27
N GLU A 134 -23.26 -14.45 6.46
CA GLU A 134 -21.97 -13.87 6.78
C GLU A 134 -20.82 -14.85 6.55
N ARG A 135 -20.95 -16.14 6.92
CA ARG A 135 -19.85 -17.10 6.73
C ARG A 135 -19.62 -17.37 5.23
N CYS A 136 -20.69 -17.48 4.45
CA CYS A 136 -20.60 -17.59 3.00
C CYS A 136 -20.06 -16.30 2.36
N ARG A 137 -20.49 -15.11 2.82
CA ARG A 137 -19.98 -13.79 2.40
C ARG A 137 -18.49 -13.64 2.70
N ARG A 138 -18.04 -14.08 3.88
CA ARG A 138 -16.63 -14.09 4.30
C ARG A 138 -15.78 -14.99 3.40
N LEU A 139 -16.27 -16.20 3.12
CA LEU A 139 -15.59 -17.15 2.24
C LEU A 139 -15.55 -16.64 0.80
N LEU A 140 -16.67 -16.16 0.27
CA LEU A 140 -16.77 -15.59 -1.08
C LEU A 140 -15.88 -14.36 -1.22
N GLN A 141 -15.88 -13.44 -0.26
CA GLN A 141 -15.04 -12.24 -0.31
C GLN A 141 -13.56 -12.59 -0.28
N THR A 142 -13.15 -13.53 0.57
CA THR A 142 -11.74 -13.97 0.64
C THR A 142 -11.33 -14.73 -0.62
N PHE A 143 -12.22 -15.56 -1.16
CA PHE A 143 -11.97 -16.32 -2.39
C PHE A 143 -11.91 -15.40 -3.61
N CYS A 144 -12.85 -14.46 -3.75
CA CYS A 144 -12.81 -13.43 -4.79
C CYS A 144 -11.58 -12.54 -4.66
N TRP A 145 -11.20 -12.12 -3.45
CA TRP A 145 -10.00 -11.33 -3.23
C TRP A 145 -8.75 -12.09 -3.66
N PHE A 146 -8.61 -13.35 -3.22
CA PHE A 146 -7.49 -14.21 -3.59
C PHE A 146 -7.44 -14.45 -5.10
N LEU A 147 -8.56 -14.81 -5.72
CA LEU A 147 -8.66 -15.05 -7.15
C LEU A 147 -8.30 -13.80 -7.94
N LEU A 148 -8.79 -12.63 -7.53
CA LEU A 148 -8.48 -11.36 -8.17
C LEU A 148 -6.99 -11.02 -8.05
N THR A 149 -6.40 -11.20 -6.86
CA THR A 149 -4.95 -11.00 -6.68
C THR A 149 -4.12 -11.97 -7.52
N LEU A 150 -4.56 -13.23 -7.64
CA LEU A 150 -3.88 -14.25 -8.43
C LEU A 150 -3.96 -13.94 -9.93
N LEU A 151 -5.14 -13.54 -10.42
CA LEU A 151 -5.32 -13.11 -11.81
C LEU A 151 -4.46 -11.89 -12.11
N LEU A 152 -4.47 -10.87 -11.26
CA LEU A 152 -3.62 -9.68 -11.42
C LEU A 152 -2.13 -10.04 -11.46
N ALA A 153 -1.67 -10.95 -10.60
CA ALA A 153 -0.28 -11.40 -10.59
C ALA A 153 0.10 -12.16 -11.87
N LEU A 154 -0.81 -12.93 -12.46
CA LEU A 154 -0.58 -13.65 -13.71
C LEU A 154 -0.58 -12.72 -14.93
N PHE A 155 -1.44 -11.70 -14.94
CA PHE A 155 -1.55 -10.77 -16.07
C PHE A 155 -0.53 -9.63 -16.04
N ILE A 156 -0.08 -9.20 -14.85
CA ILE A 156 0.81 -8.05 -14.68
C ILE A 156 2.02 -8.45 -13.83
N PRO A 157 3.08 -9.01 -14.44
CA PRO A 157 4.33 -9.32 -13.73
C PRO A 157 5.15 -8.06 -13.40
N ASP A 158 4.84 -6.91 -14.02
CA ASP A 158 5.52 -5.64 -13.80
C ASP A 158 4.97 -4.88 -12.58
N ILE A 159 5.66 -4.99 -11.44
CA ILE A 159 5.30 -4.30 -10.18
C ILE A 159 5.23 -2.77 -10.38
N GLY A 160 6.09 -2.19 -11.22
CA GLY A 160 6.09 -0.75 -11.50
C GLY A 160 4.80 -0.25 -12.14
N ARG A 161 4.16 -1.04 -13.02
CA ARG A 161 2.87 -0.67 -13.62
C ARG A 161 1.74 -0.71 -12.59
N VAL A 162 1.75 -1.72 -11.73
CA VAL A 162 0.78 -1.84 -10.63
C VAL A 162 0.89 -0.64 -9.69
N ILE A 163 2.11 -0.29 -9.27
CA ILE A 163 2.37 0.88 -8.42
C ILE A 163 1.91 2.17 -9.10
N SER A 164 2.15 2.33 -10.41
CA SER A 164 1.72 3.54 -11.12
C SER A 164 0.20 3.71 -11.15
N VAL A 165 -0.56 2.61 -11.34
CA VAL A 165 -2.03 2.65 -11.37
C VAL A 165 -2.58 2.90 -9.97
N ILE A 166 -2.12 2.14 -8.97
CA ILE A 166 -2.60 2.30 -7.59
C ILE A 166 -2.18 3.66 -7.03
N GLY A 167 -0.97 4.12 -7.34
CA GLY A 167 -0.46 5.44 -6.99
C GLY A 167 -1.26 6.58 -7.61
N GLY A 168 -1.70 6.42 -8.87
CA GLY A 168 -2.62 7.36 -9.51
C GLY A 168 -3.98 7.42 -8.81
N LEU A 169 -4.54 6.27 -8.43
CA LEU A 169 -5.77 6.22 -7.62
C LEU A 169 -5.58 6.87 -6.25
N ALA A 170 -4.46 6.59 -5.58
CA ALA A 170 -4.09 7.21 -4.31
C ALA A 170 -3.98 8.74 -4.43
N ALA A 171 -3.32 9.23 -5.48
CA ALA A 171 -3.24 10.67 -5.77
C ALA A 171 -4.63 11.28 -5.96
N CYS A 172 -5.53 10.62 -6.69
CA CYS A 172 -6.92 11.07 -6.80
C CYS A 172 -7.61 11.14 -5.43
N PHE A 173 -7.47 10.13 -4.57
CA PHE A 173 -8.04 10.18 -3.22
C PHE A 173 -7.44 11.33 -2.38
N ILE A 174 -6.12 11.50 -2.38
CA ILE A 174 -5.44 12.52 -1.58
C ILE A 174 -5.82 13.94 -2.05
N PHE A 175 -5.83 14.20 -3.36
CA PHE A 175 -6.03 15.55 -3.89
C PHE A 175 -7.50 15.92 -4.14
N VAL A 176 -8.36 14.94 -4.48
CA VAL A 176 -9.78 15.21 -4.82
C VAL A 176 -10.70 15.03 -3.61
N PHE A 177 -10.40 14.08 -2.71
CA PHE A 177 -11.22 13.80 -1.53
C PHE A 177 -10.37 13.77 -0.24
N PRO A 178 -9.91 14.93 0.26
CA PRO A 178 -9.10 15.01 1.48
C PRO A 178 -9.91 14.80 2.79
N GLY A 179 -11.04 14.07 2.73
CA GLY A 179 -12.04 13.93 3.81
C GLY A 179 -12.17 12.51 4.34
#